data_AF-Q4REE7-F1
#
_entry.id   AF-Q4REE7-F1
#
_cell.length_a   1.000
_cell.length_b   1.000
_cell.length_c   1.000
_cell.angle_alpha   90.00
_cell.angle_beta   90.00
_cell.angle_gamma   90.00
#
_symmetry.space_group_name_H-M   'P 1'
#
loop_
_entity.id
_entity.type
_entity.pdbx_description
1 polymer ?
#
loop_
_entity_poly.entity_id
_entity_poly.type
_entity_poly.pdbx_seq_one_letter_code
_entity_poly.pdbx_strand_id
1 'polypeptide(L)'
;SAMRTSEFDSSSEEEVEEEQLTPLHVSWVPLSVVECSQFLGICGLPGCRYKDIRRSLDRDMEELQNQGVQEVFVFCTRAELHWYRVPSLLDAYRQRGFSVHHMPFPDGDVPELEQCSQILEELQASLENNRRTLIHCYGGLGRSGLIAACLISASLRR
;
A
#
# COMPACT_ATOMS: atom_id res chain seq x y z
N SER A 1 41.20 -27.02 -38.31
CA SER A 1 40.31 -26.00 -37.74
C SER A 1 39.65 -26.53 -36.50
N ALA A 2 40.04 -26.04 -35.32
CA ALA A 2 39.46 -26.47 -34.06
C ALA A 2 38.27 -25.56 -33.71
N MET A 3 37.07 -26.13 -33.62
CA MET A 3 35.90 -25.48 -33.02
C MET A 3 36.16 -25.32 -31.52
N ARG A 4 36.16 -24.07 -31.04
CA ARG A 4 35.98 -23.75 -29.62
C ARG A 4 34.52 -23.39 -29.42
N THR A 5 33.74 -24.33 -28.92
CA THR A 5 32.44 -24.07 -28.32
C THR A 5 32.69 -23.39 -26.97
N SER A 6 32.43 -22.09 -26.89
CA SER A 6 32.36 -21.36 -25.63
C SER A 6 31.03 -21.70 -24.96
N GLU A 7 31.06 -22.56 -23.95
CA GLU A 7 29.93 -22.78 -23.07
C GLU A 7 29.74 -21.52 -22.21
N PHE A 8 28.64 -20.81 -22.49
CA PHE A 8 28.16 -19.68 -21.72
C PHE A 8 27.30 -20.26 -20.58
N ASP A 9 27.94 -20.50 -19.44
CA ASP A 9 27.24 -20.89 -18.21
C ASP A 9 26.67 -19.64 -17.55
N SER A 10 25.45 -19.29 -17.93
CA SER A 10 24.65 -18.26 -17.27
C SER A 10 23.84 -18.89 -16.14
N SER A 11 24.54 -19.39 -15.13
CA SER A 11 23.95 -19.66 -13.82
C SER A 11 23.55 -18.31 -13.21
N SER A 12 22.31 -17.89 -13.44
CA SER A 12 21.67 -16.85 -12.65
C SER A 12 21.47 -17.42 -11.25
N GLU A 13 22.48 -17.27 -10.40
CA GLU A 13 22.32 -17.40 -8.97
C GLU A 13 21.30 -16.34 -8.56
N GLU A 14 20.04 -16.76 -8.38
CA GLU A 14 19.09 -16.00 -7.59
C GLU A 14 19.68 -15.94 -6.19
N GLU A 15 20.43 -14.89 -5.89
CA GLU A 15 20.81 -14.57 -4.52
C GLU A 15 19.52 -14.60 -3.70
N VAL A 16 19.41 -15.60 -2.82
CA VAL A 16 18.31 -15.72 -1.88
C VAL A 16 18.51 -14.60 -0.86
N GLU A 17 18.16 -13.37 -1.25
CA GLU A 17 18.21 -12.21 -0.38
C GLU A 17 17.29 -12.48 0.82
N GLU A 18 17.84 -12.44 2.03
CA GLU A 18 17.10 -12.75 3.25
C GLU A 18 15.87 -11.85 3.40
N GLU A 19 14.68 -12.48 3.46
CA GLU A 19 13.43 -11.76 3.67
C GLU A 19 13.31 -11.25 5.11
N GLN A 20 12.84 -10.01 5.25
CA GLN A 20 12.51 -9.45 6.54
C GLN A 20 11.33 -10.21 7.15
N LEU A 21 11.56 -10.83 8.31
CA LEU A 21 10.57 -11.65 9.02
C LEU A 21 9.60 -10.82 9.88
N THR A 22 9.88 -9.53 10.09
CA THR A 22 9.04 -8.69 10.95
C THR A 22 7.67 -8.43 10.33
N PRO A 23 6.56 -8.59 11.07
CA PRO A 23 5.21 -8.31 10.59
C PRO A 23 5.04 -6.90 10.04
N LEU A 24 4.04 -6.71 9.16
CA LEU A 24 3.72 -5.40 8.63
C LEU A 24 3.09 -4.55 9.72
N HIS A 25 3.76 -3.47 10.11
CA HIS A 25 3.22 -2.54 11.08
C HIS A 25 2.19 -1.61 10.42
N VAL A 26 0.97 -1.61 10.97
CA VAL A 26 -0.10 -0.68 10.62
C VAL A 26 -0.35 0.27 11.78
N SER A 27 -0.24 1.56 11.51
CA SER A 27 -0.59 2.61 12.46
C SER A 27 -2.09 2.89 12.37
N TRP A 28 -2.85 2.54 13.41
CA TRP A 28 -4.28 2.77 13.49
C TRP A 28 -4.58 4.14 14.12
N VAL A 29 -4.99 5.10 13.29
CA VAL A 29 -5.31 6.47 13.72
C VAL A 29 -6.76 6.52 14.22
N PRO A 30 -7.01 6.81 15.51
CA PRO A 30 -8.37 6.97 16.02
C PRO A 30 -9.03 8.21 15.40
N LEU A 31 -10.26 8.07 14.93
CA LEU A 31 -11.04 9.18 14.36
C LEU A 31 -12.00 9.81 15.38
N SER A 32 -11.79 9.56 16.68
CA SER A 32 -12.64 10.09 17.75
C SER A 32 -12.63 11.63 17.84
N VAL A 33 -11.57 12.27 17.35
CA VAL A 33 -11.47 13.75 17.24
C VAL A 33 -12.50 14.34 16.29
N VAL A 34 -13.06 13.54 15.38
CA VAL A 34 -14.13 13.90 14.43
C VAL A 34 -15.41 13.11 14.70
N GLU A 35 -15.63 12.73 15.96
CA GLU A 35 -16.82 12.00 16.43
C GLU A 35 -17.08 10.67 15.70
N CYS A 36 -16.05 10.10 15.06
CA CYS A 36 -16.11 8.80 14.43
C CYS A 36 -15.46 7.75 15.34
N SER A 37 -16.18 6.67 15.65
CA SER A 37 -15.71 5.59 16.53
C SER A 37 -14.71 4.64 15.87
N GLN A 38 -14.39 4.85 14.59
CA GLN A 38 -13.50 4.01 13.81
C GLN A 38 -12.06 4.48 13.83
N PHE A 39 -11.22 3.65 13.20
CA PHE A 39 -9.80 3.87 13.03
C PHE A 39 -9.46 3.82 11.55
N LEU A 40 -8.56 4.70 11.12
CA LEU A 40 -7.96 4.66 9.79
C LEU A 40 -6.57 4.03 9.89
N GLY A 41 -6.33 2.94 9.16
CA GLY A 41 -5.02 2.30 9.10
C GLY A 41 -4.09 3.02 8.13
N ILE A 42 -2.82 3.21 8.51
CA ILE A 42 -1.76 3.71 7.64
C ILE A 42 -0.55 2.76 7.72
N CYS A 43 -0.01 2.35 6.57
CA CYS A 43 1.21 1.55 6.53
C CYS A 43 2.13 1.94 5.36
N GLY A 44 3.35 1.39 5.36
CA GLY A 44 4.23 1.39 4.19
C GLY A 44 3.79 0.35 3.14
N LEU A 45 4.43 0.36 1.98
CA LEU A 45 4.09 -0.49 0.84
C LEU A 45 4.25 -1.99 1.14
N PRO A 46 3.17 -2.79 1.10
CA PRO A 46 3.25 -4.23 1.32
C PRO A 46 4.03 -4.95 0.22
N GLY A 47 4.84 -5.94 0.62
CA GLY A 47 5.70 -6.72 -0.27
C GLY A 47 6.87 -5.95 -0.89
N CYS A 48 7.11 -4.71 -0.48
CA CYS A 48 8.15 -3.86 -1.05
C CYS A 48 9.53 -4.54 -1.02
N ARG A 49 10.23 -4.51 -2.16
CA ARG A 49 11.64 -4.89 -2.28
C ARG A 49 12.44 -3.76 -2.92
N TYR A 50 13.03 -2.91 -2.10
CA TYR A 50 13.82 -1.75 -2.54
C TYR A 50 14.81 -1.30 -1.47
N LYS A 51 16.05 -0.96 -1.88
CA LYS A 51 17.17 -0.64 -0.97
C LYS A 51 17.35 -1.71 0.11
N ASP A 52 17.22 -1.36 1.38
CA ASP A 52 17.37 -2.28 2.53
C ASP A 52 16.05 -2.94 2.95
N ILE A 53 14.94 -2.65 2.25
CA ILE A 53 13.62 -3.23 2.53
C ILE A 53 13.44 -4.46 1.65
N ARG A 54 13.15 -5.61 2.28
CA ARG A 54 12.84 -6.88 1.61
C ARG A 54 11.66 -7.57 2.30
N ARG A 55 10.44 -7.26 1.86
CA ARG A 55 9.22 -7.85 2.44
C ARG A 55 8.64 -8.94 1.54
N SER A 56 7.96 -9.90 2.16
CA SER A 56 7.15 -10.88 1.45
C SER A 56 5.74 -10.34 1.29
N LEU A 57 5.27 -10.26 0.03
CA LEU A 57 3.92 -9.82 -0.28
C LEU A 57 2.88 -10.71 0.39
N ASP A 58 3.10 -12.03 0.37
CA ASP A 58 2.13 -12.99 0.91
C ASP A 58 1.99 -12.86 2.43
N ARG A 59 3.11 -12.71 3.16
CA ARG A 59 3.09 -12.51 4.62
C ARG A 59 2.47 -11.18 5.02
N ASP A 60 2.77 -10.12 4.27
CA ASP A 60 2.17 -8.82 4.53
C ASP A 60 0.66 -8.87 4.31
N MET A 61 0.19 -9.59 3.28
CA MET A 61 -1.23 -9.77 3.04
C MET A 61 -1.92 -10.59 4.14
N GLU A 62 -1.30 -11.67 4.59
CA GLU A 62 -1.79 -12.46 5.73
C GLU A 62 -1.90 -11.59 6.99
N GLU A 63 -0.92 -10.75 7.25
CA GLU A 63 -0.94 -9.82 8.38
C GLU A 63 -2.10 -8.81 8.27
N LEU A 64 -2.35 -8.25 7.08
CA LEU A 64 -3.49 -7.37 6.85
C LEU A 64 -4.84 -8.09 7.05
N GLN A 65 -4.95 -9.34 6.61
CA GLN A 65 -6.14 -10.18 6.84
C GLN A 65 -6.33 -10.48 8.34
N ASN A 66 -5.26 -10.81 9.06
CA ASN A 66 -5.28 -11.06 10.51
C ASN A 66 -5.71 -9.81 11.30
N GLN A 67 -5.34 -8.62 10.83
CA GLN A 67 -5.81 -7.36 11.39
C GLN A 67 -7.25 -7.01 10.98
N GLY A 68 -7.88 -7.82 10.12
CA GLY A 68 -9.26 -7.65 9.68
C GLY A 68 -9.46 -6.52 8.67
N VAL A 69 -8.42 -6.12 7.94
CA VAL A 69 -8.50 -5.12 6.87
C VAL A 69 -9.43 -5.60 5.77
N GLN A 70 -10.27 -4.71 5.26
CA GLN A 70 -11.28 -5.00 4.25
C GLN A 70 -11.17 -4.08 3.04
N GLU A 71 -10.93 -2.79 3.27
CA GLU A 71 -10.79 -1.77 2.23
C GLU A 71 -9.34 -1.30 2.19
N VAL A 72 -8.74 -1.24 1.00
CA VAL A 72 -7.36 -0.79 0.81
C VAL A 72 -7.30 0.29 -0.26
N PHE A 73 -6.83 1.47 0.13
CA PHE A 73 -6.56 2.59 -0.77
C PHE A 73 -5.08 2.65 -1.10
N VAL A 74 -4.77 2.61 -2.39
CA VAL A 74 -3.41 2.57 -2.91
C VAL A 74 -3.12 3.85 -3.69
N PHE A 75 -2.19 4.66 -3.19
CA PHE A 75 -1.81 5.93 -3.82
C PHE A 75 -0.59 5.83 -4.73
N CYS A 76 0.08 4.67 -4.75
CA CYS A 76 1.20 4.42 -5.65
C CYS A 76 0.72 4.27 -7.10
N THR A 77 1.41 4.93 -8.03
CA THR A 77 1.25 4.74 -9.46
C THR A 77 1.67 3.33 -9.89
N ARG A 78 1.22 2.86 -11.05
CA ARG A 78 1.65 1.56 -11.59
C ARG A 78 3.17 1.51 -11.80
N ALA A 79 3.78 2.61 -12.23
CA ALA A 79 5.23 2.71 -12.41
C ALA A 79 5.98 2.48 -11.10
N GLU A 80 5.51 3.07 -10.00
CA GLU A 80 6.06 2.83 -8.66
C GLU A 80 5.91 1.37 -8.22
N LEU A 81 4.75 0.75 -8.45
CA LEU A 81 4.54 -0.67 -8.11
C LEU A 81 5.53 -1.58 -8.84
N HIS A 82 5.80 -1.31 -10.12
CA HIS A 82 6.85 -2.01 -10.87
C HIS A 82 8.25 -1.73 -10.31
N TRP A 83 8.53 -0.47 -9.96
CA TRP A 83 9.84 -0.07 -9.46
C TRP A 83 10.16 -0.74 -8.11
N TYR A 84 9.17 -0.84 -7.22
CA TYR A 84 9.26 -1.49 -5.91
C TYR A 84 9.03 -3.01 -5.94
N ARG A 85 9.04 -3.62 -7.14
CA ARG A 85 8.94 -5.08 -7.36
C ARG A 85 7.63 -5.71 -6.87
N VAL A 86 6.54 -4.97 -6.88
CA VAL A 86 5.19 -5.44 -6.52
C VAL A 86 4.14 -5.14 -7.60
N PRO A 87 4.39 -5.45 -8.89
CA PRO A 87 3.48 -5.09 -9.98
C PRO A 87 2.09 -5.77 -9.88
N SER A 88 2.02 -6.93 -9.23
CA SER A 88 0.79 -7.71 -9.00
C SER A 88 0.05 -7.33 -7.71
N LEU A 89 0.49 -6.31 -6.97
CA LEU A 89 -0.07 -5.94 -5.66
C LEU A 89 -1.60 -5.79 -5.67
N LEU A 90 -2.12 -5.05 -6.66
CA LEU A 90 -3.56 -4.78 -6.77
C LEU A 90 -4.37 -6.06 -6.99
N ASP A 91 -3.84 -6.98 -7.78
CA ASP A 91 -4.50 -8.26 -8.06
C ASP A 91 -4.39 -9.21 -6.87
N ALA A 92 -3.24 -9.21 -6.19
CA ALA A 92 -3.02 -9.98 -4.97
C ALA A 92 -4.00 -9.55 -3.85
N TYR A 93 -4.27 -8.25 -3.72
CA TYR A 93 -5.32 -7.77 -2.81
C TYR A 93 -6.70 -8.32 -3.21
N ARG A 94 -7.11 -8.16 -4.48
CA ARG A 94 -8.44 -8.61 -4.94
C ARG A 94 -8.62 -10.12 -4.77
N GLN A 95 -7.60 -10.91 -5.10
CA GLN A 95 -7.62 -12.37 -4.95
C GLN A 95 -7.78 -12.82 -3.49
N ARG A 96 -7.34 -12.00 -2.54
CA ARG A 96 -7.47 -12.22 -1.10
C ARG A 96 -8.74 -11.63 -0.49
N GLY A 97 -9.64 -11.12 -1.32
CA GLY A 97 -10.95 -10.62 -0.90
C GLY A 97 -10.96 -9.18 -0.37
N PHE A 98 -9.87 -8.43 -0.56
CA PHE A 98 -9.86 -7.00 -0.25
C PHE A 98 -10.60 -6.21 -1.34
N SER A 99 -11.36 -5.22 -0.92
CA SER A 99 -11.84 -4.15 -1.80
C SER A 99 -10.69 -3.17 -2.05
N VAL A 100 -10.34 -2.95 -3.32
CA VAL A 100 -9.15 -2.16 -3.70
C VAL A 100 -9.54 -0.88 -4.42
N HIS A 101 -9.15 0.24 -3.83
CA HIS A 101 -9.32 1.59 -4.37
C HIS A 101 -7.97 2.11 -4.87
N HIS A 102 -7.70 1.96 -6.17
CA HIS A 102 -6.44 2.43 -6.76
C HIS A 102 -6.58 3.88 -7.24
N MET A 103 -6.07 4.82 -6.45
CA MET A 103 -6.23 6.27 -6.65
C MET A 103 -4.86 6.95 -6.73
N PRO A 104 -4.06 6.70 -7.78
CA PRO A 104 -2.66 7.10 -7.82
C PRO A 104 -2.46 8.60 -8.05
N PHE A 105 -1.44 9.15 -7.39
CA PHE A 105 -0.90 10.48 -7.68
C PHE A 105 0.62 10.52 -7.40
N PRO A 106 1.38 11.44 -8.04
CA PRO A 106 2.84 11.43 -8.02
C PRO A 106 3.43 11.51 -6.60
N ASP A 107 4.55 10.82 -6.38
CA ASP A 107 5.26 10.90 -5.09
C ASP A 107 5.87 12.28 -4.88
N GLY A 108 5.78 12.78 -3.65
CA GLY A 108 6.22 14.14 -3.30
C GLY A 108 5.25 15.25 -3.74
N ASP A 109 4.10 14.91 -4.34
CA ASP A 109 3.10 15.87 -4.80
C ASP A 109 1.76 15.73 -4.02
N VAL A 110 0.81 16.59 -4.35
CA VAL A 110 -0.57 16.58 -3.84
C VAL A 110 -1.55 16.18 -4.94
N PRO A 111 -2.65 15.48 -4.62
CA PRO A 111 -3.68 15.21 -5.62
C PRO A 111 -4.37 16.51 -6.05
N GLU A 112 -4.90 16.54 -7.27
CA GLU A 112 -5.81 17.61 -7.69
C GLU A 112 -7.04 17.65 -6.78
N LEU A 113 -7.68 18.82 -6.65
CA LEU A 113 -8.78 19.02 -5.71
C LEU A 113 -9.94 18.04 -5.94
N GLU A 114 -10.30 17.79 -7.20
CA GLU A 114 -11.36 16.85 -7.57
C GLU A 114 -11.00 15.41 -7.18
N GLN A 115 -9.77 14.98 -7.47
CA GLN A 115 -9.28 13.67 -7.06
C GLN A 115 -9.23 13.53 -5.53
N CYS A 116 -8.80 14.59 -4.83
CA CYS A 116 -8.79 14.63 -3.37
C CYS A 116 -10.20 14.45 -2.82
N SER A 117 -11.18 15.21 -3.32
CA SER A 117 -12.59 15.07 -2.93
C SER A 117 -13.10 13.64 -3.15
N GLN A 118 -12.82 13.04 -4.32
CA GLN A 118 -13.23 11.66 -4.60
C GLN A 118 -12.61 10.65 -3.62
N ILE A 119 -11.33 10.79 -3.29
CA ILE A 119 -10.67 9.93 -2.29
C ILE A 119 -11.35 10.07 -0.92
N LEU A 120 -11.66 11.30 -0.52
CA LEU A 120 -12.31 11.56 0.77
C LEU A 120 -13.73 11.02 0.84
N GLU A 121 -14.50 11.11 -0.25
CA GLU A 121 -15.85 10.55 -0.35
C GLU A 121 -15.84 9.02 -0.21
N GLU A 122 -14.98 8.33 -0.95
CA GLU A 122 -14.83 6.87 -0.89
C GLU A 122 -14.33 6.39 0.48
N LEU A 123 -13.42 7.15 1.10
CA LEU A 123 -12.95 6.86 2.47
C LEU A 123 -14.07 7.04 3.49
N GLN A 124 -14.84 8.13 3.40
CA GLN A 124 -15.98 8.37 4.28
C GLN A 124 -17.03 7.26 4.11
N ALA A 125 -17.36 6.89 2.88
CA ALA A 125 -18.30 5.79 2.61
C ALA A 125 -17.80 4.46 3.19
N SER A 126 -16.51 4.14 3.04
CA SER A 126 -15.91 2.93 3.61
C SER A 126 -16.03 2.91 5.13
N LEU A 127 -15.71 4.04 5.77
CA LEU A 127 -15.84 4.21 7.21
C LEU A 127 -17.32 4.11 7.62
N GLU A 128 -18.24 4.90 7.07
CA GLU A 128 -19.66 4.88 7.46
C GLU A 128 -20.29 3.47 7.37
N ASN A 129 -19.80 2.62 6.47
CA ASN A 129 -20.18 1.21 6.36
C ASN A 129 -19.45 0.25 7.33
N ASN A 130 -18.80 0.77 8.36
CA ASN A 130 -17.99 0.06 9.35
C ASN A 130 -16.92 -0.86 8.74
N ARG A 131 -16.36 -0.46 7.59
CA ARG A 131 -15.33 -1.23 6.91
C ARG A 131 -13.97 -0.86 7.48
N ARG A 132 -13.20 -1.87 7.90
CA ARG A 132 -11.85 -1.66 8.42
C ARG A 132 -10.91 -1.25 7.28
N THR A 133 -10.62 0.04 7.24
CA THR A 133 -10.03 0.71 6.08
C THR A 133 -8.55 1.02 6.30
N LEU A 134 -7.73 0.68 5.31
CA LEU A 134 -6.29 0.91 5.26
C LEU A 134 -5.96 1.83 4.08
N ILE A 135 -5.08 2.80 4.28
CA ILE A 135 -4.50 3.60 3.20
C ILE A 135 -2.99 3.43 3.18
N HIS A 136 -2.39 3.37 1.99
CA HIS A 136 -0.93 3.33 1.88
C HIS A 136 -0.40 4.00 0.60
N CYS A 137 0.84 4.46 0.71
CA CYS A 137 1.68 4.86 -0.42
C CYS A 137 2.96 4.01 -0.39
N TYR A 138 4.11 4.58 -0.75
CA TYR A 138 5.40 3.90 -0.55
C TYR A 138 5.78 3.84 0.94
N GLY A 139 5.93 4.99 1.58
CA GLY A 139 6.45 5.08 2.95
C GLY A 139 5.39 5.16 4.05
N GLY A 140 4.11 5.37 3.71
CA GLY A 140 3.05 5.60 4.71
C GLY A 140 3.16 6.93 5.48
N LEU A 141 3.88 7.91 4.93
CA LEU A 141 4.19 9.18 5.60
C LEU A 141 3.68 10.41 4.84
N GLY A 142 4.07 10.58 3.58
CA GLY A 142 3.71 11.76 2.77
C GLY A 142 2.27 11.72 2.29
N ARG A 143 2.03 11.05 1.15
CA ARG A 143 0.70 10.94 0.51
C ARG A 143 -0.38 10.40 1.44
N SER A 144 -0.10 9.31 2.15
CA SER A 144 -1.05 8.74 3.13
C SER A 144 -1.35 9.70 4.28
N GLY A 145 -0.33 10.36 4.83
CA GLY A 145 -0.51 11.34 5.90
C GLY A 145 -1.31 12.55 5.46
N LEU A 146 -1.06 13.03 4.23
CA LEU A 146 -1.82 14.12 3.61
C LEU A 146 -3.32 13.76 3.52
N ILE A 147 -3.66 12.61 2.93
CA ILE A 147 -5.06 12.18 2.79
C ILE A 147 -5.72 11.97 4.16
N ALA A 148 -5.03 11.36 5.12
CA ALA A 148 -5.55 11.20 6.48
C ALA A 148 -5.82 12.56 7.15
N ALA A 149 -4.91 13.53 7.00
CA ALA A 149 -5.09 14.88 7.53
C ALA A 149 -6.26 15.60 6.84
N CYS A 150 -6.40 15.46 5.52
CA CYS A 150 -7.54 16.00 4.76
C CYS A 150 -8.87 15.40 5.24
N LEU A 151 -8.93 14.09 5.49
CA LEU A 151 -10.14 13.42 6.00
C LEU A 151 -10.55 13.99 7.37
N ILE A 152 -9.60 14.11 8.29
CA ILE A 152 -9.85 14.67 9.62
C ILE A 152 -10.30 16.13 9.50
N SER A 153 -9.60 16.94 8.68
CA SER A 153 -9.93 18.35 8.49
C SER A 153 -11.30 18.56 7.85
N ALA A 154 -11.67 17.74 6.86
CA ALA A 154 -12.98 17.80 6.22
C ALA A 154 -14.11 17.43 7.18
N SER A 155 -13.86 16.50 8.10
CA SER A 155 -14.85 16.02 9.07
C SER A 155 -15.04 16.97 10.25
N LEU A 156 -14.03 17.77 10.62
CA LEU A 156 -14.14 18.83 11.64
C LEU A 156 -15.00 20.04 11.21
N ARG A 157 -15.34 20.15 9.92
CA ARG A 157 -16.12 21.26 9.37
C ARG A 157 -17.62 21.00 9.30
N ARG A 158 -18.07 19.81 9.71
CA ARG A 158 -19.49 19.49 9.93
C ARG A 158 -19.88 19.88 11.34
#